data_AF-A0A3P7X3T2-F1
#
_entry.id   AF-A0A3P7X3T2-F1
#
_cell.length_a   1.000
_cell.length_b   1.000
_cell.length_c   1.000
_cell.angle_alpha   90.00
_cell.angle_beta   90.00
_cell.angle_gamma   90.00
#
_symmetry.space_group_name_H-M   'P 1'
#
loop_
_entity.id
_entity.type
_entity.pdbx_description
1 polymer ?
#
loop_
_entity_poly.entity_id
_entity_poly.type
_entity_poly.pdbx_seq_one_letter_code
_entity_poly.pdbx_strand_id
1 'polypeptide(L)'
;MKFSETVIINLQLVGLSFEIADSRRKDEMKFDLTKTRFIEEPSWWQTFLYSYNFPGLFTGPYYTYAMYRDVIDNDDIMEISVWEHIKWRLYNFAWSLPAFLLLLYAFPLEMMRKDEFFDETVYYRISVSFLVFLWMRCRVYSAWMVAESICVLNGIGIYPEESCPSAGKGPNRIDILKEQINRKGTKYSSEAIRNLDIWSIELNASFRGGMRAWNRTVQFWLANCVYKRVPRSMG
;
A
#
# COMPACT_ATOMS: atom_id res chain seq x y z
N MET A 1 15.86 7.16 9.11
CA MET A 1 14.47 7.68 9.15
C MET A 1 14.26 8.78 8.09
N LYS A 2 15.12 9.82 8.01
CA LYS A 2 15.02 10.91 7.02
C LYS A 2 14.85 10.49 5.54
N PHE A 3 15.44 9.39 5.09
CA PHE A 3 15.36 8.96 3.69
C PHE A 3 13.99 8.38 3.28
N SER A 4 13.21 7.84 4.24
CA SER A 4 11.92 7.21 3.93
C SER A 4 10.83 8.24 3.64
N GLU A 5 10.80 9.31 4.45
CA GLU A 5 9.80 10.39 4.38
C GLU A 5 9.89 11.12 3.03
N THR A 6 11.10 11.45 2.57
CA THR A 6 11.32 12.14 1.30
C THR A 6 10.83 11.32 0.10
N VAL A 7 10.97 10.00 0.14
CA VAL A 7 10.57 9.12 -0.98
C VAL A 7 9.05 9.09 -1.14
N ILE A 8 8.29 8.96 -0.04
CA ILE A 8 6.83 8.88 -0.11
C ILE A 8 6.23 10.19 -0.63
N ILE A 9 6.70 11.33 -0.11
CA ILE A 9 6.25 12.64 -0.57
C ILE A 9 6.53 12.82 -2.07
N ASN A 10 7.70 12.39 -2.55
CA ASN A 10 8.02 12.44 -3.97
C ASN A 10 7.07 11.57 -4.81
N LEU A 11 6.77 10.35 -4.36
CA LEU A 11 5.81 9.46 -5.06
C LEU A 11 4.42 10.09 -5.13
N GLN A 12 3.96 10.70 -4.04
CA GLN A 12 2.69 11.42 -3.96
C GLN A 12 2.64 12.62 -4.90
N LEU A 13 3.65 13.49 -4.88
CA LEU A 13 3.70 14.69 -5.72
C LEU A 13 3.80 14.34 -7.21
N VAL A 14 4.65 13.37 -7.57
CA VAL A 14 4.75 12.92 -8.97
C VAL A 14 3.44 12.26 -9.41
N GLY A 15 2.85 11.41 -8.58
CA GLY A 15 1.55 10.81 -8.87
C GLY A 15 0.46 11.86 -9.08
N LEU A 16 0.40 12.87 -8.22
CA LEU A 16 -0.53 13.99 -8.34
C LEU A 16 -0.31 14.77 -9.64
N SER A 17 0.93 15.06 -10.01
CA SER A 17 1.22 15.78 -11.27
C SER A 17 0.68 15.04 -12.49
N PHE A 18 0.73 13.71 -12.48
CA PHE A 18 0.16 12.88 -13.53
C PHE A 18 -1.37 12.83 -13.49
N GLU A 19 -1.98 12.78 -12.30
CA GLU A 19 -3.44 12.87 -12.16
C GLU A 19 -3.98 14.22 -12.68
N ILE A 20 -3.27 15.32 -12.42
CA ILE A 20 -3.62 16.65 -12.95
C ILE A 20 -3.48 16.67 -14.47
N ALA A 21 -2.37 16.14 -15.00
CA ALA A 21 -2.14 16.09 -16.45
C ALA A 21 -3.21 15.25 -17.17
N ASP A 22 -3.63 14.13 -16.58
CA ASP A 22 -4.69 13.29 -17.12
C ASP A 22 -6.06 13.98 -17.06
N SER A 23 -6.35 14.72 -15.98
CA SER A 23 -7.58 15.50 -15.84
C SER A 23 -7.69 16.61 -16.89
N ARG A 24 -6.58 17.29 -17.20
CA ARG A 24 -6.53 18.32 -18.27
C ARG A 24 -6.79 17.75 -19.67
N ARG A 25 -6.44 16.49 -19.90
CA ARG A 25 -6.62 15.79 -21.19
C ARG A 25 -7.90 14.98 -21.27
N LYS A 26 -8.82 15.13 -20.31
CA LYS A 26 -10.07 14.36 -20.24
C LYS A 26 -10.91 14.46 -21.52
N ASP A 27 -10.87 15.61 -22.21
CA ASP A 27 -11.66 15.90 -23.40
C ASP A 27 -10.97 15.46 -24.71
N GLU A 28 -9.66 15.17 -24.67
CA GLU A 28 -8.85 14.77 -25.84
C GLU A 28 -8.94 13.26 -26.15
N MET A 29 -9.21 12.44 -25.14
CA MET A 29 -9.31 10.98 -25.26
C MET A 29 -10.70 10.48 -24.83
N LYS A 30 -11.25 9.52 -25.58
CA LYS A 30 -12.47 8.80 -25.17
C LYS A 30 -12.17 7.87 -24.01
N PHE A 31 -12.26 8.38 -22.79
CA PHE A 31 -12.16 7.56 -21.58
C PHE A 31 -13.50 6.96 -21.20
N ASP A 32 -13.45 5.72 -20.68
CA ASP A 32 -14.61 5.09 -20.04
C ASP A 32 -14.80 5.73 -18.65
N LEU A 33 -15.76 6.63 -18.54
CA LEU A 33 -16.07 7.38 -17.31
C LEU A 33 -16.53 6.48 -16.16
N THR A 34 -16.99 5.26 -16.45
CA THR A 34 -17.39 4.27 -15.43
C THR A 34 -16.20 3.69 -14.69
N LYS A 35 -15.00 3.73 -15.30
CA LYS A 35 -13.76 3.11 -14.83
C LYS A 35 -12.62 4.07 -14.55
N THR A 36 -12.69 5.26 -15.15
CA THR A 36 -11.63 6.27 -15.12
C THR A 36 -12.12 7.44 -14.28
N ARG A 37 -11.36 7.72 -13.21
CA ARG A 37 -11.65 8.85 -12.34
C ARG A 37 -10.76 10.01 -12.70
N PHE A 38 -11.37 11.18 -12.88
CA PHE A 38 -10.66 12.44 -13.02
C PHE A 38 -10.75 13.21 -11.72
N ILE A 39 -9.65 13.87 -11.36
CA ILE A 39 -9.59 14.75 -10.20
C ILE A 39 -9.95 16.17 -10.62
N GLU A 40 -10.58 16.93 -9.72
CA GLU A 40 -10.64 18.37 -9.86
C GLU A 40 -9.26 18.97 -9.53
N GLU A 41 -8.85 20.02 -10.26
CA GLU A 41 -7.50 20.58 -10.07
C GLU A 41 -7.33 21.10 -8.65
N PRO A 42 -6.33 20.59 -7.90
CA PRO A 42 -6.14 20.99 -6.52
C PRO A 42 -5.62 22.42 -6.42
N SER A 43 -6.08 23.14 -5.40
CA SER A 43 -5.38 24.34 -4.94
C SER A 43 -4.00 23.99 -4.36
N TRP A 44 -3.13 24.99 -4.27
CA TRP A 44 -1.81 24.83 -3.63
C TRP A 44 -1.94 24.33 -2.18
N TRP A 45 -2.98 24.77 -1.47
CA TRP A 45 -3.25 24.37 -0.09
C TRP A 45 -3.71 22.90 0.01
N GLN A 46 -4.60 22.46 -0.88
CA GLN A 46 -5.01 21.04 -0.95
C GLN A 46 -3.83 20.12 -1.29
N THR A 47 -2.94 20.55 -2.17
CA THR A 47 -1.71 19.82 -2.49
C THR A 47 -0.79 19.70 -1.27
N PHE A 48 -0.64 20.78 -0.51
CA PHE A 48 0.13 20.79 0.73
C PHE A 48 -0.49 19.84 1.78
N LEU A 49 -1.80 19.92 2.01
CA LEU A 49 -2.51 19.04 2.95
C LEU A 49 -2.43 17.56 2.56
N TYR A 50 -2.52 17.25 1.27
CA TYR A 50 -2.35 15.88 0.77
C TYR A 50 -0.94 15.34 1.03
N SER A 51 0.09 16.15 0.75
CA SER A 51 1.50 15.76 0.88
C SER A 51 1.93 15.59 2.33
N TYR A 52 1.36 16.39 3.24
CA TYR A 52 1.64 16.34 4.68
C TYR A 52 0.58 15.58 5.49
N ASN A 53 -0.27 14.79 4.82
CA ASN A 53 -1.29 14.01 5.50
C ASN A 53 -0.67 12.93 6.39
N PHE A 54 -1.02 12.95 7.68
CA PHE A 54 -0.39 12.12 8.72
C PHE A 54 -0.34 10.61 8.41
N PRO A 55 -1.41 9.95 7.93
CA PRO A 55 -1.41 8.51 7.64
C PRO A 55 -0.38 8.06 6.59
N GLY A 56 0.02 8.95 5.69
CA GLY A 56 0.97 8.65 4.60
C GLY A 56 2.40 9.12 4.86
N LEU A 57 2.62 9.98 5.85
CA LEU A 57 3.84 10.77 5.93
C LEU A 57 5.12 9.96 6.22
N PHE A 58 5.05 9.00 7.13
CA PHE A 58 6.26 8.31 7.63
C PHE A 58 6.54 7.01 6.88
N THR A 59 5.60 6.07 6.92
CA THR A 59 5.76 4.72 6.37
C THR A 59 4.40 4.16 5.95
N GLY A 60 3.62 4.91 5.18
CA GLY A 60 2.29 4.53 4.73
C GLY A 60 2.28 3.86 3.34
N PRO A 61 1.21 3.13 2.98
CA PRO A 61 0.97 2.75 1.59
C PRO A 61 0.84 3.99 0.71
N TYR A 62 1.23 3.87 -0.55
CA TYR A 62 0.96 4.92 -1.52
C TYR A 62 -0.56 4.96 -1.81
N TYR A 63 -1.16 6.14 -1.75
CA TYR A 63 -2.54 6.39 -2.16
C TYR A 63 -2.60 7.62 -3.06
N THR A 64 -3.51 7.58 -4.04
CA THR A 64 -3.71 8.66 -5.03
C THR A 64 -4.38 9.88 -4.41
N TYR A 65 -4.26 11.03 -5.07
CA TYR A 65 -4.95 12.25 -4.61
C TYR A 65 -6.46 12.08 -4.68
N ALA A 66 -6.93 11.36 -5.71
CA ALA A 66 -8.30 10.91 -5.82
C ALA A 66 -8.80 10.19 -4.55
N MET A 67 -8.07 9.17 -4.06
CA MET A 67 -8.44 8.46 -2.83
C MET A 67 -8.45 9.35 -1.60
N TYR A 68 -7.52 10.31 -1.51
CA TYR A 68 -7.51 11.30 -0.44
C TYR A 68 -8.76 12.19 -0.46
N ARG A 69 -9.17 12.64 -1.66
CA ARG A 69 -10.38 13.46 -1.81
C ARG A 69 -11.67 12.72 -1.47
N ASP A 70 -11.76 11.41 -1.72
CA ASP A 70 -12.94 10.63 -1.28
C ASP A 70 -13.15 10.68 0.23
N VAL A 71 -12.06 10.77 1.00
CA VAL A 71 -12.11 10.85 2.45
C VAL A 71 -12.52 12.24 2.91
N ILE A 72 -11.93 13.27 2.30
CA ILE A 72 -12.18 14.67 2.68
C ILE A 72 -13.57 15.14 2.25
N ASP A 73 -14.08 14.64 1.12
CA ASP A 73 -15.36 15.07 0.56
C ASP A 73 -16.55 14.28 1.12
N ASN A 74 -16.31 13.29 1.97
CA ASN A 74 -17.35 12.45 2.57
C ASN A 74 -17.35 12.59 4.10
N ASP A 75 -18.34 13.31 4.62
CA ASP A 75 -18.49 13.58 6.05
C ASP A 75 -18.84 12.32 6.88
N ASP A 76 -19.48 11.32 6.27
CA ASP A 76 -19.94 10.11 6.99
C ASP A 76 -18.90 8.97 6.98
N ILE A 77 -17.70 9.17 6.41
CA ILE A 77 -16.72 8.09 6.27
C ILE A 77 -16.30 7.50 7.62
N MET A 78 -16.34 8.31 8.68
CA MET A 78 -16.00 7.89 10.04
C MET A 78 -17.11 7.04 10.70
N GLU A 79 -18.32 7.04 10.15
CA GLU A 79 -19.42 6.17 10.62
C GLU A 79 -19.28 4.73 10.11
N ILE A 80 -18.44 4.51 9.09
CA ILE A 80 -18.21 3.20 8.50
C ILE A 80 -17.47 2.31 9.51
N SER A 81 -18.02 1.14 9.81
CA SER A 81 -17.37 0.17 10.69
C SER A 81 -16.12 -0.41 10.05
N VAL A 82 -14.95 -0.03 10.56
CA VAL A 82 -13.64 -0.48 10.06
C VAL A 82 -13.05 -1.66 10.86
N TRP A 83 -13.71 -2.06 11.94
CA TRP A 83 -13.17 -3.00 12.94
C TRP A 83 -12.84 -4.38 12.39
N GLU A 84 -13.60 -4.88 11.42
CA GLU A 84 -13.31 -6.16 10.77
C GLU A 84 -11.94 -6.13 10.07
N HIS A 85 -11.68 -5.04 9.33
CA HIS A 85 -10.42 -4.83 8.62
C HIS A 85 -9.24 -4.59 9.56
N ILE A 86 -9.47 -3.99 10.72
CA ILE A 86 -8.44 -3.79 11.75
C ILE A 86 -8.13 -5.11 12.46
N LYS A 87 -9.16 -5.91 12.81
CA LYS A 87 -8.96 -7.20 13.50
C LYS A 87 -8.05 -8.13 12.71
N TRP A 88 -8.24 -8.23 11.40
CA TRP A 88 -7.36 -9.03 10.54
C TRP A 88 -5.90 -8.54 10.57
N ARG A 89 -5.67 -7.21 10.52
CA ARG A 89 -4.31 -6.64 10.61
C ARG A 89 -3.69 -6.82 11.97
N LEU A 90 -4.48 -6.67 13.03
CA LEU A 90 -4.06 -6.86 14.40
C LEU A 90 -3.70 -8.33 14.67
N TYR A 91 -4.46 -9.29 14.13
CA TYR A 91 -4.11 -10.71 14.19
C TYR A 91 -2.76 -10.98 13.52
N ASN A 92 -2.52 -10.40 12.33
CA ASN A 92 -1.23 -10.55 11.65
C ASN A 92 -0.08 -9.87 12.39
N PHE A 93 -0.35 -8.72 12.99
CA PHE A 93 0.60 -8.01 13.85
C PHE A 93 0.95 -8.81 15.11
N ALA A 94 -0.05 -9.43 15.74
CA ALA A 94 0.08 -10.16 16.99
C ALA A 94 1.00 -11.39 16.88
N TRP A 95 1.08 -12.05 15.73
CA TRP A 95 2.06 -13.12 15.52
C TRP A 95 3.39 -12.63 14.95
N SER A 96 3.36 -11.65 14.03
CA SER A 96 4.59 -11.20 13.34
C SER A 96 5.53 -10.43 14.26
N LEU A 97 5.01 -9.62 15.20
CA LEU A 97 5.84 -8.82 16.09
C LEU A 97 6.60 -9.69 17.12
N PRO A 98 5.97 -10.62 17.86
CA PRO A 98 6.70 -11.52 18.74
C PRO A 98 7.70 -12.40 17.98
N ALA A 99 7.32 -12.92 16.80
CA ALA A 99 8.23 -13.71 15.97
C ALA A 99 9.46 -12.89 15.56
N PHE A 100 9.27 -11.63 15.17
CA PHE A 100 10.37 -10.71 14.89
C PHE A 100 11.28 -10.51 16.11
N LEU A 101 10.72 -10.20 17.29
CA LEU A 101 11.53 -9.93 18.49
C LEU A 101 12.30 -11.17 18.96
N LEU A 102 11.66 -12.34 18.98
CA LEU A 102 12.28 -13.60 19.40
C LEU A 102 13.41 -14.01 18.44
N LEU A 103 13.16 -13.94 17.13
CA LEU A 103 14.17 -14.32 16.13
C LEU A 103 15.30 -13.30 16.05
N LEU A 104 15.02 -12.00 16.24
CA LEU A 104 16.06 -10.98 16.30
C LEU A 104 16.98 -11.20 17.52
N TYR A 105 16.40 -11.56 18.66
CA TYR A 105 17.16 -11.87 19.87
C TYR A 105 18.01 -13.13 19.70
N ALA A 106 17.44 -14.19 19.13
CA ALA A 106 18.14 -15.46 18.93
C ALA A 106 19.18 -15.42 17.80
N PHE A 107 18.91 -14.69 16.71
CA PHE A 107 19.71 -14.66 15.48
C PHE A 107 19.95 -13.21 15.01
N PRO A 108 20.73 -12.42 15.77
CA PRO A 108 21.06 -11.06 15.35
C PRO A 108 21.92 -11.07 14.08
N LEU A 109 21.73 -10.06 13.22
CA LEU A 109 22.47 -9.92 11.96
C LEU A 109 24.00 -9.96 12.16
N GLU A 110 24.48 -9.49 13.31
CA GLU A 110 25.90 -9.44 13.64
C GLU A 110 26.55 -10.82 13.71
N MET A 111 25.78 -11.86 14.01
CA MET A 111 26.27 -13.24 14.05
C MET A 111 26.80 -13.70 12.70
N MET A 112 26.15 -13.28 11.59
CA MET A 112 26.59 -13.63 10.24
C MET A 112 27.80 -12.83 9.75
N ARG A 113 28.22 -11.79 10.48
CA ARG A 113 29.38 -10.96 10.14
C ARG A 113 30.66 -11.44 10.82
N LYS A 114 30.57 -12.33 11.81
CA LYS A 114 31.74 -12.86 12.51
C LYS A 114 32.48 -13.88 11.66
N ASP A 115 33.80 -13.89 11.74
CA ASP A 115 34.64 -14.84 11.01
C ASP A 115 34.32 -16.30 11.37
N GLU A 116 33.96 -16.56 12.63
CA GLU A 116 33.51 -17.87 13.13
C GLU A 116 32.34 -18.47 12.32
N PHE A 117 31.43 -17.63 11.81
CA PHE A 117 30.32 -18.09 10.98
C PHE A 117 30.77 -18.63 9.61
N PHE A 118 31.91 -18.13 9.10
CA PHE A 118 32.50 -18.57 7.84
C PHE A 118 33.29 -19.87 7.96
N ASP A 119 33.53 -20.36 9.18
CA ASP A 119 34.20 -21.64 9.43
C ASP A 119 33.19 -22.79 9.70
N GLU A 120 31.92 -22.45 9.93
CA GLU A 120 30.86 -23.41 10.25
C GLU A 120 30.37 -24.24 9.05
N THR A 121 29.60 -25.31 9.31
CA THR A 121 29.04 -26.14 8.23
C THR A 121 28.09 -25.36 7.30
N VAL A 122 28.03 -25.74 6.02
CA VAL A 122 27.13 -25.10 5.03
C VAL A 122 25.67 -25.17 5.45
N TYR A 123 25.25 -26.28 6.07
CA TYR A 123 23.87 -26.45 6.56
C TYR A 123 23.52 -25.45 7.66
N TYR A 124 24.43 -25.22 8.61
CA TYR A 124 24.26 -24.22 9.66
C TYR A 124 24.12 -22.82 9.06
N ARG A 125 24.99 -22.47 8.09
CA ARG A 125 24.96 -21.16 7.42
C ARG A 125 23.63 -20.92 6.70
N ILE A 126 23.12 -21.91 5.96
CA ILE A 126 21.83 -21.80 5.25
C ILE A 126 20.69 -21.63 6.26
N SER A 127 20.68 -22.42 7.32
CA SER A 127 19.61 -22.39 8.33
C SER A 127 19.56 -21.05 9.06
N VAL A 128 20.71 -20.54 9.50
CA VAL A 128 20.82 -19.21 10.13
C VAL A 128 20.43 -18.11 9.15
N SER A 129 20.90 -18.17 7.89
CA SER A 129 20.55 -17.17 6.87
C SER A 129 19.04 -17.14 6.63
N PHE A 130 18.39 -18.30 6.58
CA PHE A 130 16.94 -18.40 6.46
C PHE A 130 16.22 -17.78 7.66
N LEU A 131 16.66 -18.06 8.90
CA LEU A 131 16.07 -17.47 10.11
C LEU A 131 16.28 -15.96 10.18
N VAL A 132 17.44 -15.47 9.72
CA VAL A 132 17.70 -14.03 9.61
C VAL A 132 16.77 -13.38 8.59
N PHE A 133 16.61 -14.00 7.42
CA PHE A 133 15.68 -13.54 6.41
C PHE A 133 14.24 -13.54 6.91
N LEU A 134 13.85 -14.56 7.69
CA LEU A 134 12.52 -14.66 8.28
C LEU A 134 12.23 -13.51 9.25
N TRP A 135 13.15 -13.17 10.17
CA TRP A 135 12.89 -12.04 11.08
C TRP A 135 12.88 -10.71 10.34
N MET A 136 13.70 -10.53 9.30
CA MET A 136 13.65 -9.33 8.45
C MET A 136 12.29 -9.18 7.76
N ARG A 137 11.68 -10.30 7.32
CA ARG A 137 10.31 -10.29 6.77
C ARG A 137 9.27 -9.97 7.83
N CYS A 138 9.33 -10.63 8.99
CA CYS A 138 8.42 -10.35 10.12
C CYS A 138 8.46 -8.87 10.51
N ARG A 139 9.65 -8.26 10.56
CA ARG A 139 9.81 -6.80 10.79
C ARG A 139 9.00 -5.98 9.80
N VAL A 140 9.09 -6.30 8.51
CA VAL A 140 8.36 -5.58 7.46
C VAL A 140 6.86 -5.85 7.52
N TYR A 141 6.45 -7.07 7.86
CA TYR A 141 5.04 -7.43 8.03
C TYR A 141 4.41 -6.61 9.16
N SER A 142 5.07 -6.55 10.32
CA SER A 142 4.59 -5.76 11.45
C SER A 142 4.49 -4.27 11.10
N ALA A 143 5.49 -3.71 10.40
CA ALA A 143 5.45 -2.32 9.97
C ALA A 143 4.28 -2.02 9.02
N TRP A 144 4.03 -2.88 8.03
CA TRP A 144 2.90 -2.72 7.10
C TRP A 144 1.54 -2.88 7.78
N MET A 145 1.39 -3.81 8.73
CA MET A 145 0.12 -3.96 9.44
C MET A 145 -0.24 -2.70 10.24
N VAL A 146 0.74 -2.04 10.86
CA VAL A 146 0.53 -0.75 11.55
C VAL A 146 0.19 0.35 10.55
N ALA A 147 1.00 0.49 9.50
CA ALA A 147 0.82 1.51 8.48
C ALA A 147 -0.56 1.44 7.80
N GLU A 148 -0.96 0.25 7.35
CA GLU A 148 -2.27 0.05 6.74
C GLU A 148 -3.40 0.30 7.74
N SER A 149 -3.24 -0.10 9.01
CA SER A 149 -4.25 0.15 10.04
C SER A 149 -4.47 1.64 10.29
N ILE A 150 -3.40 2.45 10.29
CA ILE A 150 -3.52 3.92 10.40
C ILE A 150 -4.32 4.48 9.22
N CYS A 151 -4.05 4.04 7.99
CA CYS A 151 -4.83 4.46 6.82
C CYS A 151 -6.31 4.05 6.92
N VAL A 152 -6.60 2.80 7.29
CA VAL A 152 -7.97 2.30 7.50
C VAL A 152 -8.70 3.13 8.56
N LEU A 153 -8.05 3.43 9.69
CA LEU A 153 -8.63 4.22 10.77
C LEU A 153 -9.00 5.65 10.35
N ASN A 154 -8.30 6.20 9.36
CA ASN A 154 -8.59 7.51 8.76
C ASN A 154 -9.56 7.41 7.58
N GLY A 155 -10.18 6.25 7.34
CA GLY A 155 -11.11 6.04 6.22
C GLY A 155 -10.46 5.90 4.85
N ILE A 156 -9.12 5.98 4.75
CA ILE A 156 -8.41 5.95 3.46
C ILE A 156 -8.49 4.54 2.87
N GLY A 157 -8.95 4.45 1.63
CA GLY A 157 -8.98 3.22 0.85
C GLY A 157 -10.02 2.19 1.31
N ILE A 158 -11.08 2.67 1.97
CA ILE A 158 -12.28 1.90 2.30
C ILE A 158 -13.33 2.18 1.24
N TYR A 159 -13.76 1.12 0.55
CA TYR A 159 -14.74 1.22 -0.52
C TYR A 159 -15.74 0.06 -0.47
N PRO A 160 -16.96 0.22 -1.03
CA PRO A 160 -17.89 -0.89 -1.19
C PRO A 160 -17.23 -2.06 -1.94
N GLU A 161 -17.41 -3.29 -1.48
CA GLU A 161 -16.79 -4.47 -2.08
C GLU A 161 -17.19 -4.63 -3.57
N GLU A 162 -18.43 -4.25 -3.91
CA GLU A 162 -18.96 -4.30 -5.28
C GLU A 162 -18.27 -3.32 -6.23
N SER A 163 -17.69 -2.23 -5.71
CA SER A 163 -16.87 -1.30 -6.49
C SER A 163 -15.54 -1.93 -6.96
N CYS A 164 -15.23 -3.15 -6.50
CA CYS A 164 -14.05 -3.93 -6.78
C CYS A 164 -12.76 -3.11 -6.62
N PRO A 165 -12.48 -2.59 -5.40
CA PRO A 165 -11.32 -1.74 -5.17
C PRO A 165 -10.01 -2.49 -5.46
N SER A 166 -9.03 -1.77 -5.99
CA SER A 166 -7.68 -2.29 -6.28
C SER A 166 -6.61 -1.46 -5.59
N ALA A 167 -5.57 -2.14 -5.12
CA ALA A 167 -4.44 -1.52 -4.42
C ALA A 167 -3.86 -0.33 -5.21
N GLY A 168 -3.75 0.83 -4.56
CA GLY A 168 -3.27 2.09 -5.13
C GLY A 168 -4.25 2.81 -6.06
N LYS A 169 -5.14 2.10 -6.77
CA LYS A 169 -6.11 2.73 -7.69
C LYS A 169 -7.34 3.28 -6.98
N GLY A 170 -7.82 2.59 -5.95
CA GLY A 170 -9.15 2.81 -5.38
C GLY A 170 -10.23 2.01 -6.12
N PRO A 171 -11.47 2.50 -6.21
CA PRO A 171 -12.61 1.79 -6.79
C PRO A 171 -12.47 1.65 -8.31
N ASN A 172 -12.80 0.47 -8.84
CA ASN A 172 -12.80 0.22 -10.28
C ASN A 172 -14.11 0.60 -10.95
N ARG A 173 -15.23 0.57 -10.20
CA ARG A 173 -16.56 0.93 -10.67
C ARG A 173 -17.05 2.17 -9.92
N ILE A 174 -16.98 3.32 -10.58
CA ILE A 174 -17.30 4.62 -9.97
C ILE A 174 -18.81 4.81 -9.80
N ASP A 175 -19.62 4.19 -10.67
CA ASP A 175 -21.09 4.28 -10.61
C ASP A 175 -21.62 3.66 -9.32
N ILE A 176 -21.14 2.45 -9.00
CA ILE A 176 -21.50 1.69 -7.79
C ILE A 176 -20.99 2.41 -6.53
N LEU A 177 -19.81 3.02 -6.61
CA LEU A 177 -19.28 3.82 -5.50
C LEU A 177 -20.30 4.89 -5.10
N LYS A 178 -20.76 5.72 -6.05
CA LYS A 178 -21.69 6.82 -5.76
C LYS A 178 -23.04 6.34 -5.23
N GLU A 179 -23.49 5.15 -5.66
CA GLU A 179 -24.77 4.58 -5.23
C GLU A 179 -24.71 3.94 -3.84
N GLN A 180 -23.58 3.31 -3.48
CA GLN A 180 -23.47 2.47 -2.28
C GLN A 180 -22.66 3.08 -1.15
N ILE A 181 -21.90 4.15 -1.41
CA ILE A 181 -21.18 4.88 -0.37
C ILE A 181 -22.19 5.38 0.68
N ASN A 182 -21.89 5.12 1.95
CA ASN A 182 -22.72 5.45 3.12
C ASN A 182 -24.09 4.74 3.21
N ARG A 183 -24.42 3.83 2.29
CA ARG A 183 -25.67 3.06 2.36
C ARG A 183 -25.61 2.05 3.51
N LYS A 184 -26.67 1.99 4.32
CA LYS A 184 -26.79 1.05 5.45
C LYS A 184 -26.80 -0.38 4.93
N GLY A 185 -25.93 -1.23 5.49
CA GLY A 185 -25.79 -2.64 5.10
C GLY A 185 -24.77 -2.91 3.98
N THR A 186 -24.11 -1.88 3.44
CA THR A 186 -23.03 -2.06 2.47
C THR A 186 -21.83 -2.75 3.14
N LYS A 187 -21.30 -3.79 2.48
CA LYS A 187 -20.05 -4.42 2.89
C LYS A 187 -18.86 -3.68 2.27
N TYR A 188 -17.92 -3.31 3.13
CA TYR A 188 -16.74 -2.55 2.73
C TYR A 188 -15.51 -3.45 2.58
N SER A 189 -14.54 -2.97 1.80
CA SER A 189 -13.25 -3.60 1.57
C SER A 189 -12.13 -2.57 1.70
N SER A 190 -11.04 -2.97 2.37
CA SER A 190 -9.82 -2.18 2.55
C SER A 190 -8.70 -2.60 1.59
N GLU A 191 -9.06 -3.19 0.44
CA GLU A 191 -8.09 -3.70 -0.54
C GLU A 191 -7.29 -2.58 -1.23
N ALA A 192 -7.84 -1.36 -1.32
CA ALA A 192 -7.18 -0.25 -2.00
C ALA A 192 -5.88 0.22 -1.33
N ILE A 193 -5.75 -0.02 -0.03
CA ILE A 193 -4.55 0.28 0.78
C ILE A 193 -3.80 -0.98 1.21
N ARG A 194 -4.27 -2.18 0.85
CA ARG A 194 -3.57 -3.44 1.13
C ARG A 194 -2.29 -3.52 0.29
N ASN A 195 -1.18 -3.17 0.91
CA ASN A 195 0.11 -3.06 0.27
C ASN A 195 0.87 -4.39 0.30
N LEU A 196 0.59 -5.22 1.30
CA LEU A 196 1.24 -6.50 1.49
C LEU A 196 0.21 -7.64 1.58
N ASP A 197 0.43 -8.70 0.80
CA ASP A 197 -0.35 -9.93 0.93
C ASP A 197 0.54 -11.10 1.38
N ILE A 198 0.62 -11.29 2.71
CA ILE A 198 1.54 -12.24 3.36
C ILE A 198 1.42 -13.65 2.78
N TRP A 199 0.20 -14.17 2.64
CA TRP A 199 -0.03 -15.53 2.15
C TRP A 199 0.47 -15.72 0.72
N SER A 200 0.21 -14.73 -0.14
CA SER A 200 0.73 -14.73 -1.50
C SER A 200 2.25 -14.57 -1.56
N ILE A 201 2.90 -13.93 -0.59
CA ILE A 201 4.36 -13.79 -0.60
C ILE A 201 5.05 -15.07 -0.11
N GLU A 202 4.44 -15.78 0.86
CA GLU A 202 5.02 -17.02 1.42
C GLU A 202 4.70 -18.26 0.59
N LEU A 203 3.48 -18.39 0.06
CA LEU A 203 3.00 -19.64 -0.53
C LEU A 203 2.90 -19.64 -2.05
N ASN A 204 3.17 -18.51 -2.73
CA ASN A 204 3.13 -18.52 -4.19
C ASN A 204 4.25 -19.37 -4.77
N ALA A 205 3.87 -20.30 -5.66
CA ALA A 205 4.81 -21.14 -6.39
C ALA A 205 5.70 -20.36 -7.39
N SER A 206 5.33 -19.12 -7.72
CA SER A 206 6.08 -18.28 -8.66
C SER A 206 6.68 -17.06 -7.99
N PHE A 207 7.98 -16.80 -8.26
CA PHE A 207 8.67 -15.59 -7.81
C PHE A 207 7.94 -14.31 -8.25
N ARG A 208 7.42 -14.30 -9.49
CA ARG A 208 6.62 -13.18 -10.01
C ARG A 208 5.31 -12.98 -9.24
N GLY A 209 4.68 -14.05 -8.76
CA GLY A 209 3.50 -13.99 -7.89
C GLY A 209 3.82 -13.34 -6.55
N GLY A 210 4.86 -13.83 -5.87
CA GLY A 210 5.32 -13.27 -4.60
C GLY A 210 5.74 -11.79 -4.73
N MET A 211 6.46 -11.45 -5.81
CA MET A 211 6.82 -10.06 -6.09
C MET A 211 5.57 -9.20 -6.25
N ARG A 212 4.57 -9.61 -7.04
CA ARG A 212 3.32 -8.85 -7.23
C ARG A 212 2.50 -8.64 -5.96
N ALA A 213 2.66 -9.50 -4.96
CA ALA A 213 1.99 -9.40 -3.67
C ALA A 213 2.69 -8.46 -2.68
N TRP A 214 3.90 -8.01 -3.02
CA TRP A 214 4.73 -7.12 -2.21
C TRP A 214 4.67 -5.66 -2.70
N ASN A 215 4.48 -4.70 -1.80
CA ASN A 215 4.41 -3.27 -2.15
C ASN A 215 3.43 -2.95 -3.28
N ARG A 216 2.22 -3.51 -3.22
CA ARG A 216 1.20 -3.45 -4.28
C ARG A 216 0.85 -2.03 -4.71
N THR A 217 0.77 -1.09 -3.77
CA THR A 217 0.46 0.31 -4.07
C THR A 217 1.58 1.01 -4.84
N VAL A 218 2.84 0.71 -4.52
CA VAL A 218 4.01 1.22 -5.25
C VAL A 218 4.10 0.57 -6.63
N GLN A 219 3.75 -0.71 -6.77
CA GLN A 219 3.67 -1.35 -8.08
C GLN A 219 2.61 -0.72 -8.97
N PHE A 220 1.45 -0.39 -8.39
CA PHE A 220 0.44 0.39 -9.09
C PHE A 220 1.00 1.75 -9.55
N TRP A 221 1.69 2.46 -8.67
CA TRP A 221 2.34 3.73 -9.02
C TRP A 221 3.35 3.57 -10.16
N LEU A 222 4.23 2.57 -10.10
CA LEU A 222 5.20 2.30 -11.17
C LEU A 222 4.51 1.97 -12.49
N ALA A 223 3.44 1.17 -12.46
CA ALA A 223 2.68 0.82 -13.65
C ALA A 223 2.02 2.03 -14.30
N ASN A 224 1.43 2.92 -13.50
CA ASN A 224 0.67 4.07 -14.02
C ASN A 224 1.52 5.31 -14.31
N CYS A 225 2.58 5.56 -13.54
CA CYS A 225 3.42 6.74 -13.70
C CYS A 225 4.62 6.49 -14.61
N VAL A 226 5.12 5.25 -14.67
CA VAL A 226 6.32 4.90 -15.45
C VAL A 226 5.94 4.02 -16.65
N TYR A 227 5.56 2.76 -16.42
CA TYR A 227 5.48 1.78 -17.50
C TYR A 227 4.45 2.09 -18.59
N LYS A 228 3.27 2.60 -18.23
CA LYS A 228 2.25 2.98 -19.23
C LYS A 228 2.58 4.26 -19.99
N ARG A 229 3.47 5.09 -19.46
CA ARG A 229 3.79 6.42 -20.00
C ARG A 229 5.09 6.45 -20.80
N VAL A 230 5.97 5.47 -20.58
CA VAL A 230 7.17 5.28 -21.41
C VAL A 230 6.75 4.68 -22.76
N PRO A 231 7.17 5.27 -23.89
CA PRO A 231 6.87 4.73 -25.22
C PRO A 231 7.49 3.34 -25.37
N ARG A 232 6.72 2.42 -25.97
CA ARG A 232 7.13 1.02 -26.18
C ARG A 232 8.40 0.84 -27.03
N SER A 233 8.86 1.90 -27.69
CA SER A 233 10.09 1.91 -28.49
C SER A 233 11.38 1.99 -27.65
N MET A 234 11.27 2.27 -26.35
CA MET A 234 12.41 2.44 -25.43
C MET A 234 12.58 1.27 -24.45
N GLY A 235 11.84 0.15 -24.62
CA GLY A 235 11.82 -0.99 -23.70
C GLY A 235 12.16 -2.31 -24.37
#